data_AF-A0A2T5LEH9-F1
#
_entry.id   AF-A0A2T5LEH9-F1
#
_cell.length_a   1.000
_cell.length_b   1.000
_cell.length_c   1.000
_cell.angle_alpha   90.00
_cell.angle_beta   90.00
_cell.angle_gamma   90.00
#
_symmetry.space_group_name_H-M   'P 1'
#
loop_
_entity.id
_entity.type
_entity.pdbx_description
1 polymer ?
#
loop_
_entity_poly.entity_id
_entity_poly.type
_entity_poly.pdbx_seq_one_letter_code
_entity_poly.pdbx_strand_id
1 'polypeptide(L)'
;MRSPNLKVDHPMTITKNHSFCWAATVQGLIAVLLIASAPAFAATPDAHVYQSLLQTSSPGSKVACGKDKYGNVACTIDNTAVDVNDDCTSNMAFGGVTGAKGATLEDNFQAASARPVARVGEHQLLCIQATQRREGVLVRALVKAVPTKTVKNCKANEICKGADTPVEWKRPATGTACTLKPDDHYTGDCATGWVDGKDIEEYSMGLNPEDTGA
;
A
#
# COMPACT_ATOMS: atom_id res chain seq x y z
N MET A 1 -7.75 48.45 42.85
CA MET A 1 -6.97 49.60 42.32
C MET A 1 -6.24 49.08 41.07
N ARG A 2 -6.81 49.21 39.87
CA ARG A 2 -6.83 50.35 38.92
C ARG A 2 -5.45 50.69 38.31
N SER A 3 -5.25 50.24 37.06
CA SER A 3 -4.92 51.01 35.83
C SER A 3 -3.62 51.85 35.78
N PRO A 4 -3.06 52.24 34.60
CA PRO A 4 -3.84 52.65 33.42
C PRO A 4 -3.23 52.59 31.98
N ASN A 5 -4.09 52.99 31.02
CA ASN A 5 -3.83 53.77 29.78
C ASN A 5 -3.10 53.10 28.60
N LEU A 6 -3.38 53.34 27.31
CA LEU A 6 -3.97 54.47 26.54
C LEU A 6 -4.31 53.88 25.13
N LYS A 7 -5.56 53.82 24.61
CA LYS A 7 -6.36 54.76 23.78
C LYS A 7 -5.77 55.24 22.43
N VAL A 8 -6.67 55.43 21.44
CA VAL A 8 -6.62 56.23 20.17
C VAL A 8 -6.48 55.36 18.90
N ASP A 9 -7.26 55.43 17.81
CA ASP A 9 -8.50 56.15 17.48
C ASP A 9 -9.22 55.53 16.25
N HIS A 10 -10.47 55.95 16.05
CA HIS A 10 -11.53 55.59 15.09
C HIS A 10 -11.27 56.14 13.64
N PRO A 11 -12.27 56.28 12.72
CA PRO A 11 -13.43 55.46 12.26
C PRO A 11 -13.51 55.38 10.70
N MET A 12 -14.47 54.63 10.13
CA MET A 12 -15.40 55.24 9.15
C MET A 12 -16.67 54.41 8.92
N THR A 13 -17.78 55.09 9.16
CA THR A 13 -19.20 54.72 9.00
C THR A 13 -19.60 54.75 7.53
N ILE A 14 -20.41 53.80 7.03
CA ILE A 14 -21.42 54.09 6.00
C ILE A 14 -22.75 53.36 6.30
N THR A 15 -23.74 54.23 6.43
CA THR A 15 -25.18 54.17 6.64
C THR A 15 -25.95 53.13 5.80
N LYS A 16 -26.95 52.47 6.39
CA LYS A 16 -28.01 51.75 5.65
C LYS A 16 -29.35 52.44 5.91
N ASN A 17 -29.88 53.09 4.87
CA ASN A 17 -31.18 53.74 4.87
C ASN A 17 -32.29 52.70 4.64
N HIS A 18 -33.38 52.81 5.37
CA HIS A 18 -34.61 52.05 5.17
C HIS A 18 -35.43 52.64 4.02
N SER A 19 -36.02 51.80 3.18
CA SER A 19 -37.25 52.14 2.48
C SER A 19 -38.09 50.90 2.18
N PHE A 20 -39.37 51.02 2.52
CA PHE A 20 -40.47 50.09 2.31
C PHE A 20 -40.82 49.96 0.82
N CYS A 21 -41.17 48.75 0.34
CA CYS A 21 -42.50 48.46 -0.23
C CYS A 21 -42.60 47.07 -0.89
N TRP A 22 -43.51 46.26 -0.34
CA TRP A 22 -44.58 45.50 -1.01
C TRP A 22 -44.24 44.36 -2.01
N ALA A 23 -44.68 43.17 -1.57
CA ALA A 23 -45.43 42.14 -2.29
C ALA A 23 -44.83 41.50 -3.57
N ALA A 24 -44.28 40.30 -3.41
CA ALA A 24 -44.59 39.16 -4.28
C ALA A 24 -44.22 37.85 -3.55
N THR A 25 -45.20 36.96 -3.47
CA THR A 25 -45.09 35.56 -3.04
C THR A 25 -44.05 34.79 -3.88
N VAL A 26 -43.09 34.16 -3.21
CA VAL A 26 -42.41 32.97 -3.74
C VAL A 26 -42.24 31.99 -2.57
N GLN A 27 -42.98 30.89 -2.60
CA GLN A 27 -42.71 29.70 -1.78
C GLN A 27 -41.33 29.16 -2.16
N GLY A 28 -40.34 29.38 -1.30
CA GLY A 28 -39.04 28.71 -1.37
C GLY A 28 -38.97 27.60 -0.33
N LEU A 29 -39.32 26.38 -0.71
CA LEU A 29 -38.95 25.18 0.03
C LEU A 29 -37.43 25.05 -0.01
N ILE A 30 -36.74 25.37 1.10
CA ILE A 30 -35.34 25.03 1.28
C ILE A 30 -35.29 23.54 1.62
N ALA A 31 -35.15 22.71 0.59
CA ALA A 31 -34.78 21.31 0.75
C ALA A 31 -33.31 21.26 1.18
N VAL A 32 -33.07 20.99 2.47
CA VAL A 32 -31.74 20.66 2.99
C VAL A 32 -31.37 19.30 2.39
N LEU A 33 -30.59 19.30 1.30
CA LEU A 33 -29.94 18.09 0.81
C LEU A 33 -28.85 17.68 1.80
N LEU A 34 -29.19 16.77 2.70
CA LEU A 34 -28.25 15.93 3.42
C LEU A 34 -27.56 15.04 2.37
N ILE A 35 -26.40 15.47 1.87
CA ILE A 35 -25.53 14.59 1.10
C ILE A 35 -24.93 13.61 2.10
N ALA A 36 -25.59 12.46 2.26
CA ALA A 36 -25.01 11.33 2.97
C ALA A 36 -23.80 10.85 2.15
N SER A 37 -22.60 11.25 2.57
CA SER A 37 -21.36 10.64 2.10
C SER A 37 -21.35 9.20 2.58
N ALA A 38 -21.80 8.28 1.70
CA ALA A 38 -21.63 6.86 1.93
C ALA A 38 -20.12 6.57 2.12
N PRO A 39 -19.74 5.71 3.09
CA PRO A 39 -18.36 5.28 3.20
C PRO A 39 -17.96 4.64 1.88
N ALA A 40 -16.88 5.14 1.26
CA ALA A 40 -16.26 4.49 0.13
C ALA A 40 -15.62 3.20 0.65
N PHE A 41 -16.35 2.09 0.58
CA PHE A 41 -15.73 0.78 0.67
C PHE A 41 -14.76 0.69 -0.51
N ALA A 42 -13.46 0.56 -0.21
CA ALA A 42 -12.46 0.31 -1.23
C ALA A 42 -12.94 -0.88 -2.07
N ALA A 43 -13.13 -0.66 -3.38
CA ALA A 43 -13.53 -1.73 -4.28
C ALA A 43 -12.46 -2.83 -4.19
N THR A 44 -12.86 -4.05 -3.85
CA THR A 44 -11.96 -5.21 -3.89
C THR A 44 -11.40 -5.31 -5.31
N PRO A 45 -10.06 -5.34 -5.50
CA PRO A 45 -9.48 -5.37 -6.82
C PRO A 45 -9.99 -6.57 -7.64
N ASP A 46 -10.11 -6.37 -8.95
CA ASP A 46 -10.58 -7.41 -9.86
C ASP A 46 -9.68 -8.65 -9.79
N ALA A 47 -10.28 -9.84 -9.68
CA ALA A 47 -9.57 -11.12 -9.70
C ALA A 47 -8.64 -11.27 -10.92
N HIS A 48 -8.97 -10.63 -12.04
CA HIS A 48 -8.13 -10.59 -13.24
C HIS A 48 -6.78 -9.91 -13.04
N VAL A 49 -6.72 -8.87 -12.18
CA VAL A 49 -5.46 -8.17 -11.87
C VAL A 49 -4.52 -9.12 -11.12
N TYR A 50 -5.04 -9.81 -10.12
CA TYR A 50 -4.29 -10.80 -9.36
C TYR A 50 -3.86 -12.00 -10.21
N GLN A 51 -4.74 -12.49 -11.07
CA GLN A 51 -4.39 -13.57 -11.99
C GLN A 51 -3.23 -13.16 -12.89
N SER A 52 -3.23 -11.94 -13.42
CA SER A 52 -2.17 -11.43 -14.28
C SER A 52 -0.83 -11.29 -13.54
N LEU A 53 -0.87 -10.77 -12.30
CA LEU A 53 0.29 -10.67 -11.42
C LEU A 53 0.90 -12.05 -11.13
N LEU A 54 0.08 -13.00 -10.69
CA LEU A 54 0.54 -14.35 -10.33
C LEU A 54 1.03 -15.12 -11.56
N GLN A 55 0.39 -14.95 -12.72
CA GLN A 55 0.79 -15.61 -13.97
C GLN A 55 2.14 -15.08 -14.46
N THR A 56 2.38 -13.77 -14.34
CA THR A 56 3.65 -13.14 -14.74
C THR A 56 4.79 -13.51 -13.80
N SER A 57 4.50 -13.64 -12.50
CA SER A 57 5.47 -14.05 -11.48
C SER A 57 5.68 -15.57 -11.38
N SER A 58 4.91 -16.36 -12.13
CA SER A 58 4.97 -17.83 -12.13
C SER A 58 4.82 -18.38 -13.55
N PRO A 59 5.77 -18.10 -14.46
CA PRO A 59 5.70 -18.50 -15.85
C PRO A 59 5.67 -20.03 -15.96
N GLY A 60 4.72 -20.55 -16.75
CA GLY A 60 4.52 -21.99 -16.92
C GLY A 60 3.63 -22.65 -15.87
N SER A 61 3.33 -21.98 -14.75
CA SER A 61 2.32 -22.45 -13.80
C SER A 61 0.90 -22.15 -14.26
N LYS A 62 -0.05 -22.96 -13.80
CA LYS A 62 -1.49 -22.74 -13.99
C LYS A 62 -2.02 -21.84 -12.89
N VAL A 63 -2.33 -20.59 -13.24
CA VAL A 63 -2.93 -19.63 -12.30
C VAL A 63 -4.43 -19.50 -12.56
N ALA A 64 -5.21 -19.55 -11.49
CA ALA A 64 -6.64 -19.24 -11.54
C ALA A 64 -7.01 -18.37 -10.35
N CYS A 65 -7.62 -17.21 -10.62
CA CYS A 65 -8.24 -16.38 -9.60
C CYS A 65 -9.71 -16.20 -9.92
N GLY A 66 -10.54 -16.21 -8.89
CA GLY A 66 -11.97 -15.95 -9.01
C GLY A 66 -12.52 -15.39 -7.71
N LYS A 67 -13.84 -15.18 -7.67
CA LYS A 67 -14.53 -14.85 -6.42
C LYS A 67 -14.99 -16.13 -5.74
N ASP A 68 -14.73 -16.25 -4.45
CA ASP A 68 -15.31 -17.29 -3.62
C ASP A 68 -16.81 -17.06 -3.39
N LYS A 69 -17.45 -17.96 -2.63
CA LYS A 69 -18.89 -17.85 -2.30
C LYS A 69 -19.25 -16.61 -1.45
N TYR A 70 -18.27 -15.93 -0.88
CA TYR A 70 -18.42 -14.70 -0.09
C TYR A 70 -18.06 -13.45 -0.90
N GLY A 71 -17.64 -13.60 -2.16
CA GLY A 71 -17.23 -12.50 -3.03
C GLY A 71 -15.77 -12.07 -2.86
N ASN A 72 -14.99 -12.74 -2.02
CA ASN A 72 -13.56 -12.47 -1.85
C ASN A 72 -12.77 -13.05 -3.01
N VAL A 73 -11.67 -12.41 -3.37
CA VAL A 73 -10.74 -13.00 -4.35
C VAL A 73 -10.08 -14.23 -3.73
N ALA A 74 -10.13 -15.34 -4.45
CA ALA A 74 -9.40 -16.57 -4.12
C ALA A 74 -8.56 -16.97 -5.33
N CYS A 75 -7.28 -17.21 -5.11
CA CYS A 75 -6.32 -17.56 -6.15
C CYS A 75 -5.66 -18.92 -5.88
N THR A 76 -5.27 -19.59 -6.97
CA THR A 76 -4.45 -20.79 -6.91
C THR A 76 -3.33 -20.75 -7.94
N ILE A 77 -2.22 -21.39 -7.61
CA ILE A 77 -1.11 -21.68 -8.52
C ILE A 77 -0.87 -23.19 -8.50
N ASP A 78 -1.06 -23.87 -9.63
CA ASP A 78 -0.95 -25.32 -9.74
C ASP A 78 -1.78 -26.07 -8.68
N ASN A 79 -3.02 -25.59 -8.45
CA ASN A 79 -3.96 -26.05 -7.42
C ASN A 79 -3.54 -25.79 -5.96
N THR A 80 -2.47 -25.04 -5.73
CA THR A 80 -2.08 -24.59 -4.39
C THR A 80 -2.73 -23.25 -4.09
N ALA A 81 -3.41 -23.13 -2.96
CA ALA A 81 -4.02 -21.87 -2.54
C ALA A 81 -2.96 -20.80 -2.27
N VAL A 82 -3.24 -19.58 -2.74
CA VAL A 82 -2.41 -18.40 -2.56
C VAL A 82 -3.31 -17.23 -2.16
N ASP A 83 -2.98 -16.59 -1.05
CA ASP A 83 -3.65 -15.38 -0.58
C ASP A 83 -2.97 -14.18 -1.24
N VAL A 84 -3.76 -13.28 -1.84
CA VAL A 84 -3.26 -12.10 -2.57
C VAL A 84 -3.51 -10.83 -1.77
N ASN A 85 -2.54 -9.92 -1.80
CA ASN A 85 -2.61 -8.60 -1.18
C ASN A 85 -2.61 -7.53 -2.28
N ASP A 86 -2.86 -6.27 -1.92
CA ASP A 86 -2.79 -5.16 -2.89
C ASP A 86 -1.38 -4.95 -3.50
N ASP A 87 -1.30 -4.02 -4.45
CA ASP A 87 -0.05 -3.68 -5.15
C ASP A 87 0.89 -2.79 -4.31
N CYS A 88 1.10 -3.16 -3.03
CA CYS A 88 2.05 -2.52 -2.13
C CYS A 88 1.70 -1.09 -1.74
N THR A 89 0.40 -0.81 -1.65
CA THR A 89 -0.13 0.52 -1.37
C THR A 89 -0.82 0.60 -0.01
N SER A 90 -1.25 -0.54 0.55
CA SER A 90 -1.67 -0.57 1.96
C SER A 90 -0.49 -0.68 2.91
N ASN A 91 -0.75 -0.31 4.17
CA ASN A 91 0.22 -0.39 5.25
C ASN A 91 0.31 -1.79 5.91
N MET A 92 -0.44 -2.79 5.41
CA MET A 92 -0.70 -4.04 6.15
C MET A 92 0.07 -5.27 5.64
N ALA A 93 0.68 -5.20 4.46
CA ALA A 93 1.33 -6.35 3.83
C ALA A 93 2.84 -6.12 3.64
N PHE A 94 3.56 -5.95 4.74
CA PHE A 94 5.01 -5.73 4.73
C PHE A 94 5.78 -6.78 5.52
N GLY A 95 7.05 -6.93 5.17
CA GLY A 95 7.99 -7.77 5.87
C GLY A 95 9.43 -7.33 5.62
N GLY A 96 10.35 -8.09 6.20
CA GLY A 96 11.78 -7.87 6.07
C GLY A 96 12.52 -9.17 5.79
N VAL A 97 13.68 -9.07 5.15
CA VAL A 97 14.59 -10.22 5.01
C VAL A 97 15.28 -10.49 6.34
N THR A 98 15.24 -11.73 6.81
CA THR A 98 15.76 -12.11 8.15
C THR A 98 17.16 -12.73 8.12
N GLY A 99 17.56 -13.31 6.98
CA GLY A 99 18.85 -13.98 6.87
C GLY A 99 19.99 -12.99 6.65
N ALA A 100 21.08 -13.13 7.42
CA ALA A 100 22.31 -12.32 7.26
C ALA A 100 22.96 -12.39 5.86
N LYS A 101 22.65 -13.44 5.09
CA LYS A 101 23.11 -13.56 3.71
C LYS A 101 22.21 -12.82 2.72
N GLY A 102 21.08 -12.26 3.16
CA GLY A 102 20.02 -11.78 2.31
C GLY A 102 19.16 -12.91 1.72
N ALA A 103 18.20 -12.55 0.88
CA ALA A 103 17.28 -13.46 0.21
C ALA A 103 17.42 -13.39 -1.32
N THR A 104 17.24 -14.53 -1.98
CA THR A 104 17.12 -14.58 -3.44
C THR A 104 15.65 -14.49 -3.82
N LEU A 105 15.32 -13.55 -4.70
CA LEU A 105 14.01 -13.46 -5.33
C LEU A 105 14.02 -14.25 -6.62
N GLU A 106 13.00 -15.07 -6.84
CA GLU A 106 12.93 -16.01 -7.95
C GLU A 106 11.73 -15.72 -8.85
N ASP A 107 11.81 -16.06 -10.14
CA ASP A 107 10.73 -15.78 -11.09
C ASP A 107 9.63 -16.82 -11.12
N ASN A 108 9.60 -17.78 -10.19
CA ASN A 108 8.60 -18.83 -10.23
C ASN A 108 8.16 -19.24 -8.84
N PHE A 109 6.87 -19.51 -8.68
CA PHE A 109 6.29 -20.06 -7.46
C PHE A 109 6.93 -21.41 -7.09
N GLN A 110 7.13 -22.29 -8.09
CA GLN A 110 7.72 -23.61 -7.91
C GLN A 110 9.26 -23.51 -7.86
N ALA A 111 9.85 -23.68 -6.68
CA ALA A 111 11.30 -23.58 -6.48
C ALA A 111 12.13 -24.44 -7.45
N ALA A 112 11.65 -25.63 -7.81
CA ALA A 112 12.35 -26.53 -8.75
C ALA A 112 12.47 -25.98 -10.18
N SER A 113 11.59 -25.06 -10.58
CA SER A 113 11.59 -24.42 -11.90
C SER A 113 12.02 -22.95 -11.83
N ALA A 114 12.37 -22.47 -10.64
CA ALA A 114 12.61 -21.07 -10.37
C ALA A 114 14.03 -20.67 -10.78
N ARG A 115 14.16 -19.48 -11.35
CA ARG A 115 15.46 -18.88 -11.70
C ARG A 115 15.64 -17.60 -10.89
N PRO A 116 16.86 -17.33 -10.39
CA PRO A 116 17.13 -16.07 -9.69
C PRO A 116 16.78 -14.85 -10.54
N VAL A 117 16.15 -13.86 -9.91
CA VAL A 117 15.84 -12.53 -10.46
C VAL A 117 16.81 -11.51 -9.88
N ALA A 118 16.88 -11.48 -8.55
CA ALA A 118 17.72 -10.58 -7.80
C ALA A 118 18.07 -11.21 -6.44
N ARG A 119 19.11 -10.68 -5.80
CA ARG A 119 19.38 -10.90 -4.39
C ARG A 119 19.22 -9.57 -3.66
N VAL A 120 18.54 -9.61 -2.52
CA VAL A 120 18.33 -8.46 -1.63
C VAL A 120 19.01 -8.73 -0.29
N GLY A 121 19.47 -7.67 0.37
CA GLY A 121 20.20 -7.77 1.65
C GLY A 121 19.30 -8.12 2.83
N GLU A 122 19.95 -8.43 3.96
CA GLU A 122 19.30 -8.52 5.27
C GLU A 122 18.57 -7.21 5.59
N HIS A 123 17.42 -7.30 6.26
CA HIS A 123 16.54 -6.17 6.62
C HIS A 123 15.94 -5.41 5.43
N GLN A 124 16.11 -5.85 4.19
CA GLN A 124 15.42 -5.23 3.05
C GLN A 124 13.92 -5.17 3.31
N LEU A 125 13.33 -3.99 3.19
CA LEU A 125 11.88 -3.82 3.25
C LEU A 125 11.25 -4.49 2.02
N LEU A 126 10.29 -5.37 2.29
CA LEU A 126 9.53 -6.10 1.29
C LEU A 126 8.06 -5.79 1.46
N CYS A 127 7.41 -5.41 0.37
CA CYS A 127 5.97 -5.56 0.26
C CYS A 127 5.64 -7.01 -0.11
N ILE A 128 4.67 -7.60 0.57
CA ILE A 128 4.17 -8.95 0.33
C ILE A 128 2.93 -8.85 -0.56
N GLN A 129 3.06 -9.26 -1.83
CA GLN A 129 1.97 -9.19 -2.80
C GLN A 129 1.11 -10.45 -2.80
N ALA A 130 1.69 -11.60 -2.43
CA ALA A 130 0.95 -12.83 -2.28
C ALA A 130 1.67 -13.79 -1.32
N THR A 131 0.92 -14.67 -0.67
CA THR A 131 1.48 -15.69 0.23
C THR A 131 0.87 -17.05 -0.03
N GLN A 132 1.69 -18.08 0.12
CA GLN A 132 1.22 -19.44 0.25
C GLN A 132 1.46 -19.88 1.68
N ARG A 133 0.38 -20.29 2.35
CA ARG A 133 0.44 -20.86 3.69
C ARG A 133 0.15 -22.35 3.68
N ARG A 134 0.70 -23.05 4.66
CA ARG A 134 0.33 -24.42 5.00
C ARG A 134 0.16 -24.48 6.50
N GLU A 135 -1.04 -24.80 6.96
CA GLU A 135 -1.37 -24.88 8.39
C GLU A 135 -1.01 -23.57 9.14
N GLY A 136 -1.26 -22.42 8.51
CA GLY A 136 -0.94 -21.08 9.04
C GLY A 136 0.51 -20.63 8.84
N VAL A 137 1.43 -21.54 8.55
CA VAL A 137 2.86 -21.24 8.34
C VAL A 137 3.08 -20.66 6.95
N LEU A 138 3.82 -19.55 6.86
CA LEU A 138 4.26 -18.98 5.59
C LEU A 138 5.29 -19.91 4.94
N VAL A 139 4.98 -20.39 3.73
CA VAL A 139 5.85 -21.30 2.98
C VAL A 139 6.54 -20.58 1.83
N ARG A 140 5.80 -19.77 1.07
CA ARG A 140 6.31 -18.93 -0.02
C ARG A 140 5.62 -17.58 0.02
N ALA A 141 6.34 -16.53 -0.38
CA ALA A 141 5.77 -15.21 -0.58
C ALA A 141 6.21 -14.65 -1.93
N LEU A 142 5.28 -14.04 -2.67
CA LEU A 142 5.60 -13.15 -3.77
C LEU A 142 5.83 -11.76 -3.17
N VAL A 143 7.02 -11.22 -3.36
CA VAL A 143 7.42 -9.96 -2.75
C VAL A 143 7.94 -8.97 -3.77
N LYS A 144 7.83 -7.69 -3.42
CA LYS A 144 8.45 -6.57 -4.12
C LYS A 144 9.31 -5.79 -3.13
N ALA A 145 10.59 -5.62 -3.43
CA ALA A 145 11.45 -4.68 -2.71
C ALA A 145 11.05 -3.25 -3.10
N VAL A 146 10.52 -2.50 -2.15
CA VAL A 146 10.03 -1.12 -2.36
C VAL A 146 10.89 -0.13 -1.57
N PRO A 147 11.14 1.08 -2.11
CA PRO A 147 11.90 2.10 -1.38
C PRO A 147 11.15 2.54 -0.12
N THR A 148 11.81 2.58 1.03
CA THR A 148 11.20 2.98 2.30
C THR A 148 10.56 4.37 2.22
N LYS A 149 11.15 5.29 1.44
CA LYS A 149 10.64 6.66 1.24
C LYS A 149 9.25 6.74 0.59
N THR A 150 8.81 5.70 -0.11
CA THR A 150 7.48 5.66 -0.73
C THR A 150 6.41 5.12 0.21
N VAL A 151 6.82 4.51 1.32
CA VAL A 151 5.92 3.94 2.34
C VAL A 151 5.71 4.98 3.44
N LYS A 152 4.50 5.55 3.51
CA LYS A 152 4.16 6.64 4.45
C LYS A 152 4.53 6.31 5.89
N ASN A 153 4.29 5.06 6.27
CA ASN A 153 4.51 4.53 7.60
C ASN A 153 5.97 4.24 7.96
N CYS A 154 6.89 4.32 6.99
CA CYS A 154 8.32 4.24 7.27
C CYS A 154 8.89 5.53 7.85
N LYS A 155 8.16 6.65 7.76
CA LYS A 155 8.62 7.92 8.31
C LYS A 155 8.74 7.79 9.84
N ALA A 156 9.98 7.89 10.33
CA ALA A 156 10.33 7.74 11.75
C ALA A 156 10.10 6.34 12.35
N ASN A 157 9.88 5.32 11.52
CA ASN A 157 9.82 3.93 11.99
C ASN A 157 11.21 3.28 11.92
N GLU A 158 11.73 2.83 13.06
CA GLU A 158 13.06 2.20 13.13
C GLU A 158 13.15 0.91 12.30
N ILE A 159 12.04 0.19 12.07
CA ILE A 159 12.02 -1.00 11.21
C ILE A 159 12.46 -0.67 9.77
N CYS A 160 12.20 0.55 9.30
CA CYS A 160 12.58 0.96 7.95
C CYS A 160 14.00 1.54 7.85
N LYS A 161 14.71 1.70 8.97
CA LYS A 161 16.05 2.28 9.00
C LYS A 161 17.06 1.32 8.39
N GLY A 162 17.71 1.74 7.31
CA GLY A 162 18.66 0.88 6.59
C GLY A 162 17.99 -0.22 5.76
N ALA A 163 16.66 -0.22 5.65
CA ALA A 163 15.90 -1.24 4.93
C ALA A 163 15.89 -1.04 3.40
N ASP A 164 16.58 -0.02 2.88
CA ASP A 164 16.86 0.18 1.46
C ASP A 164 18.24 -0.42 1.12
N THR A 165 18.31 -1.75 1.06
CA THR A 165 19.55 -2.46 0.76
C THR A 165 19.87 -2.45 -0.74
N PRO A 166 21.14 -2.56 -1.14
CA PRO A 166 21.50 -2.72 -2.54
C PRO A 166 20.88 -3.99 -3.14
N VAL A 167 20.26 -3.85 -4.31
CA VAL A 167 19.74 -4.98 -5.08
C VAL A 167 20.84 -5.51 -6.00
N GLU A 168 21.20 -6.79 -5.83
CA GLU A 168 22.10 -7.50 -6.72
C GLU A 168 21.29 -8.22 -7.81
N TRP A 169 21.15 -7.61 -8.97
CA TRP A 169 20.39 -8.17 -10.09
C TRP A 169 21.06 -9.40 -10.71
N LYS A 170 20.30 -10.47 -10.91
CA LYS A 170 20.72 -11.69 -11.63
C LYS A 170 20.22 -11.73 -13.07
N ARG A 171 19.44 -10.71 -13.45
CA ARG A 171 18.96 -10.44 -14.81
C ARG A 171 19.27 -9.00 -15.16
N PRO A 172 19.34 -8.64 -16.45
CA PRO A 172 19.51 -7.23 -16.84
C PRO A 172 18.38 -6.37 -16.26
N ALA A 173 18.76 -5.36 -15.47
CA ALA A 173 17.88 -4.26 -15.06
C ALA A 173 17.96 -3.14 -16.11
N THR A 174 16.89 -2.34 -16.23
CA THR A 174 16.84 -1.24 -17.20
C THR A 174 17.68 -0.03 -16.78
N GLY A 175 18.06 0.05 -15.51
CA GLY A 175 18.67 1.22 -14.87
C GLY A 175 17.65 2.24 -14.38
N THR A 176 16.35 1.97 -14.50
CA THR A 176 15.28 2.86 -14.03
C THR A 176 14.96 2.55 -12.58
N ALA A 177 15.13 3.52 -11.68
CA ALA A 177 14.84 3.31 -10.27
C ALA A 177 13.38 2.88 -10.04
N CYS A 178 13.16 1.97 -9.07
CA CYS A 178 11.82 1.64 -8.60
C CYS A 178 11.16 2.87 -7.98
N THR A 179 10.03 3.31 -8.52
CA THR A 179 9.31 4.52 -8.06
C THR A 179 7.82 4.27 -7.96
N LEU A 180 7.22 4.74 -6.87
CA LEU A 180 5.77 4.85 -6.74
C LEU A 180 5.29 6.07 -7.55
N LYS A 181 4.34 5.85 -8.45
CA LYS A 181 3.72 6.89 -9.27
C LYS A 181 2.45 7.44 -8.60
N PRO A 182 1.92 8.60 -9.05
CA PRO A 182 0.72 9.20 -8.47
C PRO A 182 -0.57 8.37 -8.61
N ASP A 183 -0.57 7.38 -9.49
CA ASP A 183 -1.64 6.38 -9.64
C ASP A 183 -1.49 5.19 -8.67
N ASP A 184 -0.62 5.35 -7.66
CA ASP A 184 -0.30 4.35 -6.64
C ASP A 184 0.28 3.04 -7.20
N HIS A 185 0.88 3.07 -8.41
CA HIS A 185 1.59 1.92 -8.97
C HIS A 185 3.10 2.11 -8.98
N TYR A 186 3.82 1.02 -8.68
CA TYR A 186 5.27 0.99 -8.80
C TYR A 186 5.71 0.76 -10.25
N THR A 187 6.72 1.51 -10.69
CA THR A 187 7.30 1.42 -12.04
C THR A 187 8.83 1.46 -11.99
N GLY A 188 9.48 1.00 -13.05
CA GLY A 188 10.93 0.85 -13.13
C GLY A 188 11.40 -0.51 -12.62
N ASP A 189 12.67 -0.60 -12.22
CA ASP A 189 13.32 -1.82 -11.76
C ASP A 189 12.99 -2.10 -10.29
N CYS A 190 11.76 -2.55 -10.02
CA CYS A 190 11.36 -3.03 -8.70
C CYS A 190 11.67 -4.52 -8.58
N ALA A 191 12.63 -4.88 -7.72
CA ALA A 191 13.01 -6.28 -7.54
C ALA A 191 11.82 -7.06 -7.00
N THR A 192 11.26 -7.91 -7.86
CA THR A 192 10.02 -8.65 -7.60
C THR A 192 10.26 -10.12 -7.86
N GLY A 193 9.78 -10.98 -6.97
CA GLY A 193 9.87 -12.42 -7.15
C GLY A 193 9.40 -13.20 -5.94
N TRP A 194 9.34 -14.51 -6.10
CA TRP A 194 9.04 -15.44 -5.02
C TRP A 194 10.25 -15.66 -4.12
N VAL A 195 9.98 -15.82 -2.84
CA VAL A 195 10.97 -16.11 -1.79
C VAL A 195 10.41 -17.16 -0.84
N ASP A 196 11.29 -17.94 -0.22
CA ASP A 196 10.89 -18.88 0.82
C ASP A 196 10.47 -18.12 2.09
N GLY A 197 9.36 -18.56 2.69
CA GLY A 197 8.79 -17.92 3.88
C GLY A 197 9.74 -17.88 5.08
N LYS A 198 10.68 -18.83 5.17
CA LYS A 198 11.72 -18.87 6.22
C LYS A 198 12.77 -17.77 6.10
N ASP A 199 12.92 -17.17 4.92
CA ASP A 199 13.96 -16.17 4.64
C ASP A 199 13.44 -14.74 4.85
N ILE A 200 12.16 -14.59 5.20
CA ILE A 200 11.52 -13.32 5.52
C ILE A 200 10.73 -13.41 6.83
N GLU A 201 10.47 -12.26 7.42
CA GLU A 201 9.56 -12.09 8.54
C GLU A 201 8.45 -11.13 8.13
N GLU A 202 7.22 -11.49 8.47
CA GLU A 202 6.05 -10.65 8.22
C GLU A 202 5.85 -9.69 9.38
N TYR A 203 5.73 -8.41 9.08
CA TYR A 203 5.36 -7.41 10.08
C TYR A 203 3.85 -7.54 10.33
N SER A 204 3.50 -8.45 11.24
CA SER A 204 2.12 -8.90 11.47
C SER A 204 1.19 -7.77 11.98
N MET A 205 1.76 -6.71 12.55
CA MET A 205 1.05 -5.50 12.95
C MET A 205 1.07 -4.40 11.86
N GLY A 206 1.64 -4.71 10.70
CA GLY A 206 2.01 -3.73 9.69
C GLY A 206 3.21 -2.88 10.14
N LEU A 207 3.38 -1.74 9.49
CA LEU A 207 4.39 -0.74 9.86
C LEU A 207 3.76 0.31 10.78
N ASN A 208 3.34 -0.01 12.00
CA ASN A 208 2.83 1.03 12.90
C ASN A 208 3.99 1.77 13.59
N PRO A 209 3.91 3.11 13.71
CA PRO A 209 4.93 3.89 14.43
C PRO A 209 5.05 3.51 15.91
N GLU A 210 3.95 3.07 16.53
CA GLU A 210 3.87 2.76 17.97
C GLU A 210 4.55 1.43 18.36
N ASP A 211 4.80 0.54 17.40
CA ASP A 211 5.42 -0.78 17.63
C ASP A 211 6.96 -0.69 17.85
N THR A 212 7.51 0.51 18.04
CA THR A 212 8.96 0.75 18.16
C THR A 212 9.45 1.23 19.53
N GLY A 213 8.58 1.25 20.55
CA GLY A 213 9.01 1.52 21.93
C GLY A 213 9.56 2.93 22.15
N ALA A 214 8.75 3.95 21.82
CA ALA A 214 8.93 5.31 22.35
C ALA A 214 8.38 5.41 23.79
#